data_AF-A0A849A6P1-F1
#
_entry.id   AF-A0A849A6P1-F1
#
_cell.length_a   1.000
_cell.length_b   1.000
_cell.length_c   1.000
_cell.angle_alpha   90.00
_cell.angle_beta   90.00
_cell.angle_gamma   90.00
#
_symmetry.space_group_name_H-M   'P 1'
#
loop_
_entity.id
_entity.type
_entity.pdbx_description
1 polymer ?
#
loop_
_entity_poly.entity_id
_entity_poly.type
_entity_poly.pdbx_seq_one_letter_code
_entity_poly.pdbx_strand_id
1 'polypeptide(L)'
;MSLSRSARAASWMIAAGVLLAGCAQTVSGTAEVGSPPPGATSSNGTGSDTGSGNIGGDATAPQGSAGTGADATDTSSEGTGADATDTASEGTAVTGTATPSTGSTRAGATDPGTTNDPPSPTPGVTTPSPTSTSQTATVQQPTPATTAVPTKSVERGTQLSAAEMKEWSRQATAAEQALTSLSGTLEQNNGAQTTGGTVQRKLDKGRIVASDYRSEIAGVGARTVQVDGKVFMTGDGPLLAELKLPAGKTWAQLRRESKNSVVAQLAESVLPTFELNESDTFLLPQEVPAKVERIGTEEISGQQTTHYRETADLKLIEQASGSSGLEQVNGITSLVIDFWMLPDHRWLRTTQTTTLTGGQQSSFTFTVDAFNPPVSITAPPAAAVYSD
;
A
#
# COMPACT_ATOMS: atom_id res chain seq x y z
N MET A 1 -6.64 -27.84 13.16
CA MET A 1 -5.58 -27.57 12.17
C MET A 1 -5.38 -26.06 12.11
N SER A 2 -4.27 -25.55 12.67
CA SER A 2 -3.93 -24.12 12.61
C SER A 2 -3.37 -23.82 11.22
N LEU A 3 -4.06 -23.00 10.43
CA LEU A 3 -3.50 -22.43 9.20
C LEU A 3 -2.21 -21.67 9.57
N SER A 4 -1.12 -21.94 8.85
CA SER A 4 0.18 -21.32 9.16
C SER A 4 0.19 -19.85 8.72
N ARG A 5 0.85 -18.98 9.51
CA ARG A 5 0.88 -17.52 9.34
C ARG A 5 1.57 -17.06 8.04
N SER A 6 2.34 -17.96 7.40
CA SER A 6 3.10 -17.83 6.14
C SER A 6 2.31 -17.30 4.93
N ALA A 7 1.04 -17.64 4.90
CA ALA A 7 0.07 -17.46 3.85
C ALA A 7 -0.16 -16.00 3.41
N ARG A 8 -0.16 -15.08 4.38
CA ARG A 8 -0.81 -13.78 4.23
C ARG A 8 0.11 -12.70 3.63
N ALA A 9 1.41 -12.93 3.58
CA ALA A 9 2.41 -11.95 3.19
C ALA A 9 2.26 -11.51 1.72
N ALA A 10 1.99 -12.42 0.79
CA ALA A 10 1.98 -12.10 -0.64
C ALA A 10 0.67 -11.54 -1.21
N SER A 11 -0.45 -11.61 -0.47
CA SER A 11 -1.71 -10.96 -0.87
C SER A 11 -1.68 -9.43 -0.70
N TRP A 12 -0.83 -8.91 0.18
CA TRP A 12 -0.78 -7.49 0.54
C TRP A 12 -0.31 -6.59 -0.61
N MET A 13 0.63 -7.13 -1.37
CA MET A 13 1.38 -6.50 -2.43
C MET A 13 0.57 -6.20 -3.70
N ILE A 14 -0.56 -6.90 -3.85
CA ILE A 14 -1.48 -6.73 -4.96
C ILE A 14 -2.52 -5.68 -4.59
N ALA A 15 -2.98 -5.69 -3.33
CA ALA A 15 -3.99 -4.77 -2.84
C ALA A 15 -3.51 -3.31 -2.80
N ALA A 16 -2.24 -3.04 -2.47
CA ALA A 16 -1.68 -1.68 -2.52
C ALA A 16 -1.64 -1.10 -3.95
N GLY A 17 -1.30 -1.95 -4.95
CA GLY A 17 -1.34 -1.57 -6.36
C GLY A 17 -2.77 -1.33 -6.87
N VAL A 18 -3.71 -2.18 -6.44
CA VAL A 18 -5.14 -2.09 -6.82
C VAL A 18 -5.84 -0.90 -6.15
N LEU A 19 -5.41 -0.49 -4.95
CA LEU A 19 -5.98 0.61 -4.15
C LEU A 19 -6.13 1.91 -4.95
N LEU A 20 -5.04 2.32 -5.62
CA LEU A 20 -4.98 3.60 -6.32
C LEU A 20 -5.50 3.50 -7.76
N ALA A 21 -5.33 2.35 -8.42
CA ALA A 21 -5.94 2.12 -9.73
C ALA A 21 -7.49 2.13 -9.63
N GLY A 22 -8.05 1.51 -8.59
CA GLY A 22 -9.50 1.52 -8.33
C GLY A 22 -10.04 2.91 -7.95
N CYS A 23 -9.32 3.66 -7.12
CA CYS A 23 -9.69 5.04 -6.79
C CYS A 23 -9.60 5.97 -8.02
N ALA A 24 -8.54 5.86 -8.82
CA ALA A 24 -8.36 6.67 -10.03
C ALA A 24 -9.41 6.36 -11.11
N GLN A 25 -9.79 5.09 -11.29
CA GLN A 25 -10.85 4.68 -12.21
C GLN A 25 -12.24 5.16 -11.75
N THR A 26 -12.50 5.14 -10.43
CA THR A 26 -13.77 5.64 -9.87
C THR A 26 -13.90 7.15 -10.03
N VAL A 27 -12.81 7.92 -9.81
CA VAL A 27 -12.80 9.38 -9.96
C VAL A 27 -12.82 9.82 -11.43
N SER A 28 -12.21 9.06 -12.34
CA SER A 28 -12.17 9.39 -13.77
C SER A 28 -13.46 9.05 -14.51
N GLY A 29 -14.31 8.18 -13.95
CA GLY A 29 -15.52 7.66 -14.61
C GLY A 29 -16.73 8.61 -14.64
N THR A 30 -16.66 9.80 -14.02
CA THR A 30 -17.84 10.68 -13.84
C THR A 30 -17.85 11.93 -14.75
N ALA A 31 -16.93 12.04 -15.71
CA ALA A 31 -16.81 13.22 -16.58
C ALA A 31 -16.89 12.91 -18.09
N GLU A 32 -17.80 12.04 -18.52
CA GLU A 32 -18.23 11.97 -19.93
C GLU A 32 -19.72 12.32 -20.04
N VAL A 33 -20.02 13.62 -20.07
CA VAL A 33 -21.33 14.11 -20.51
C VAL A 33 -21.37 13.95 -22.02
N GLY A 34 -22.08 12.91 -22.47
CA GLY A 34 -22.27 12.61 -23.89
C GLY A 34 -22.80 13.81 -24.67
N SER A 35 -22.05 14.23 -25.68
CA SER A 35 -22.56 15.14 -26.70
C SER A 35 -23.66 14.43 -27.50
N PRO A 36 -24.82 15.06 -27.76
CA PRO A 36 -25.88 14.44 -28.54
C PRO A 36 -25.41 14.23 -30.00
N PRO A 37 -25.80 13.11 -30.63
CA PRO A 37 -25.44 12.86 -32.03
C PRO A 37 -26.15 13.86 -32.96
N PRO A 38 -25.49 14.30 -34.06
CA PRO A 38 -26.14 15.11 -35.08
C PRO A 38 -27.17 14.27 -35.84
N GLY A 39 -28.26 14.95 -36.22
CA GLY A 39 -29.51 14.34 -36.63
C GLY A 39 -29.46 13.32 -37.77
N ALA A 40 -30.32 12.31 -37.65
CA ALA A 40 -30.73 11.44 -38.74
C ALA A 40 -32.23 11.66 -39.00
N THR A 41 -32.51 12.02 -40.25
CA THR A 41 -33.83 12.25 -40.83
C THR A 41 -34.69 10.99 -40.88
N SER A 42 -35.98 11.22 -40.66
CA SER A 42 -37.11 10.31 -40.87
C SER A 42 -37.12 9.64 -42.25
N SER A 43 -37.40 8.33 -42.28
CA SER A 43 -38.11 7.69 -43.39
C SER A 43 -39.01 6.57 -42.88
N ASN A 44 -40.32 6.72 -43.16
CA ASN A 44 -41.40 5.76 -42.96
C ASN A 44 -41.14 4.43 -43.68
N GLY A 45 -41.57 3.33 -43.07
CA GLY A 45 -41.68 2.01 -43.70
C GLY A 45 -42.65 1.10 -42.93
N THR A 46 -43.90 1.08 -43.38
CA THR A 46 -44.99 0.17 -43.03
C THR A 46 -44.69 -1.29 -43.41
N GLY A 47 -45.13 -2.27 -42.60
CA GLY A 47 -45.18 -3.68 -43.02
C GLY A 47 -45.49 -4.71 -41.92
N SER A 48 -46.76 -4.87 -41.59
CA SER A 48 -47.54 -6.12 -41.41
C SER A 48 -46.86 -7.49 -41.11
N ASP A 49 -47.29 -8.09 -39.98
CA ASP A 49 -48.12 -9.32 -39.89
C ASP A 49 -47.52 -10.75 -39.78
N THR A 50 -48.16 -11.55 -38.90
CA THR A 50 -48.11 -13.02 -38.65
C THR A 50 -46.78 -13.66 -38.19
N GLY A 51 -46.70 -14.68 -37.34
CA GLY A 51 -47.68 -15.59 -36.74
C GLY A 51 -46.97 -16.70 -35.93
N SER A 52 -47.74 -17.36 -35.07
CA SER A 52 -47.36 -18.44 -34.14
C SER A 52 -46.74 -19.71 -34.75
N GLY A 53 -45.98 -20.44 -33.90
CA GLY A 53 -45.60 -21.85 -34.05
C GLY A 53 -44.20 -22.07 -33.47
N ASN A 54 -43.83 -23.12 -32.72
CA ASN A 54 -44.44 -24.41 -32.52
C ASN A 54 -43.84 -25.05 -31.24
N ILE A 55 -44.64 -25.89 -30.56
CA ILE A 55 -44.29 -26.71 -29.40
C ILE A 55 -43.98 -28.13 -29.94
N GLY A 56 -42.97 -28.82 -29.39
CA GLY A 56 -42.89 -30.28 -29.47
C GLY A 56 -41.49 -30.91 -29.45
N GLY A 57 -41.36 -32.02 -28.72
CA GLY A 57 -40.21 -32.94 -28.71
C GLY A 57 -39.71 -33.22 -27.29
N ASP A 58 -40.45 -33.91 -26.44
CA ASP A 58 -40.73 -35.37 -26.38
C ASP A 58 -39.59 -36.19 -25.75
N ALA A 59 -40.01 -37.06 -24.84
CA ALA A 59 -39.21 -37.77 -23.85
C ALA A 59 -38.97 -39.22 -24.28
N THR A 60 -37.82 -39.81 -23.91
CA THR A 60 -37.76 -41.25 -23.55
C THR A 60 -36.47 -41.59 -22.80
N ALA A 61 -36.65 -42.08 -21.57
CA ALA A 61 -35.74 -43.01 -20.87
C ALA A 61 -35.91 -44.44 -21.48
N PRO A 62 -35.21 -45.55 -21.10
CA PRO A 62 -34.80 -45.89 -19.72
C PRO A 62 -33.56 -46.81 -19.52
N GLN A 63 -33.34 -47.17 -18.24
CA GLN A 63 -32.56 -48.31 -17.67
C GLN A 63 -31.02 -48.16 -17.66
N GLY A 64 -30.27 -48.56 -16.64
CA GLY A 64 -30.50 -49.33 -15.41
C GLY A 64 -29.16 -50.00 -14.99
N SER A 65 -29.07 -50.51 -13.75
CA SER A 65 -27.96 -51.29 -13.15
C SER A 65 -26.90 -50.44 -12.40
N ALA A 66 -26.89 -50.37 -11.06
CA ALA A 66 -26.60 -51.35 -10.00
C ALA A 66 -25.11 -51.45 -9.64
N GLY A 67 -24.81 -51.34 -8.32
CA GLY A 67 -23.58 -51.85 -7.72
C GLY A 67 -23.01 -51.05 -6.54
N THR A 68 -23.26 -51.53 -5.31
CA THR A 68 -22.33 -51.69 -4.14
C THR A 68 -21.45 -50.50 -3.70
N GLY A 69 -21.38 -50.04 -2.44
CA GLY A 69 -21.52 -50.71 -1.14
C GLY A 69 -20.16 -50.73 -0.42
N ALA A 70 -19.97 -49.89 0.62
CA ALA A 70 -19.00 -49.97 1.73
C ALA A 70 -19.23 -48.73 2.62
N ASP A 71 -19.90 -48.82 3.76
CA ASP A 71 -19.42 -49.32 5.06
C ASP A 71 -18.22 -48.53 5.58
N ALA A 72 -18.50 -47.56 6.45
CA ALA A 72 -17.51 -46.81 7.22
C ALA A 72 -17.90 -46.89 8.70
N THR A 73 -17.07 -47.63 9.41
CA THR A 73 -17.18 -47.98 10.81
C THR A 73 -16.99 -46.79 11.74
N ASP A 74 -17.87 -46.76 12.72
CA ASP A 74 -17.80 -46.07 14.00
C ASP A 74 -16.50 -46.44 14.75
N THR A 75 -15.74 -45.42 15.17
CA THR A 75 -14.75 -45.56 16.24
C THR A 75 -14.87 -44.38 17.20
N SER A 76 -15.71 -44.62 18.20
CA SER A 76 -15.66 -43.98 19.50
C SER A 76 -14.28 -44.17 20.13
N SER A 77 -13.67 -43.09 20.64
CA SER A 77 -12.67 -43.19 21.71
C SER A 77 -12.92 -42.11 22.76
N GLU A 78 -13.34 -42.60 23.91
CA GLU A 78 -13.35 -41.90 25.19
C GLU A 78 -11.90 -41.60 25.63
N GLY A 79 -11.71 -40.42 26.23
CA GLY A 79 -10.46 -40.02 26.87
C GLY A 79 -10.73 -39.01 27.98
N THR A 80 -10.93 -39.55 29.19
CA THR A 80 -10.63 -38.99 30.53
C THR A 80 -9.64 -37.81 30.51
N GLY A 81 -9.82 -36.69 31.20
CA GLY A 81 -10.21 -36.54 32.61
C GLY A 81 -8.95 -36.35 33.47
N ALA A 82 -8.93 -35.28 34.29
CA ALA A 82 -7.88 -34.81 35.22
C ALA A 82 -6.78 -33.91 34.59
N ASP A 83 -6.24 -32.87 35.21
CA ASP A 83 -6.37 -32.35 36.58
C ASP A 83 -6.01 -30.86 36.60
N ALA A 84 -6.63 -30.13 37.51
CA ALA A 84 -6.31 -28.73 37.79
C ALA A 84 -5.11 -28.68 38.75
N THR A 85 -4.09 -27.87 38.45
CA THR A 85 -3.21 -27.32 39.49
C THR A 85 -3.03 -25.83 39.31
N ASP A 86 -3.80 -25.15 40.16
CA ASP A 86 -3.55 -23.87 40.79
C ASP A 86 -2.05 -23.58 41.01
N THR A 87 -1.59 -22.41 40.57
CA THR A 87 -0.35 -21.82 41.12
C THR A 87 -0.55 -20.31 41.24
N ALA A 88 -1.14 -19.93 42.36
CA ALA A 88 -0.99 -18.61 42.94
C ALA A 88 0.50 -18.32 43.19
N SER A 89 0.98 -17.17 42.74
CA SER A 89 2.21 -16.58 43.25
C SER A 89 1.97 -15.10 43.55
N GLU A 90 1.66 -14.90 44.82
CA GLU A 90 2.01 -13.80 45.71
C GLU A 90 2.43 -12.47 45.08
N GLY A 91 1.57 -11.47 45.28
CA GLY A 91 1.92 -10.07 45.16
C GLY A 91 2.89 -9.65 46.25
N THR A 92 3.85 -8.81 45.87
CA THR A 92 4.54 -7.93 46.81
C THR A 92 4.13 -6.50 46.49
N ALA A 93 3.32 -5.93 47.39
CA ALA A 93 2.94 -4.53 47.37
C ALA A 93 4.15 -3.66 47.73
N VAL A 94 4.51 -2.71 46.86
CA VAL A 94 5.35 -1.57 47.23
C VAL A 94 4.42 -0.37 47.44
N THR A 95 4.27 -0.01 48.70
CA THR A 95 3.67 1.21 49.20
C THR A 95 4.63 2.38 48.95
N GLY A 96 4.21 3.32 48.10
CA GLY A 96 4.89 4.60 47.88
C GLY A 96 3.90 5.74 48.02
N THR A 97 3.85 6.32 49.21
CA THR A 97 3.00 7.45 49.60
C THR A 97 3.45 8.75 48.93
N ALA A 98 2.45 9.60 48.71
CA ALA A 98 2.49 10.88 48.00
C ALA A 98 3.35 11.97 48.69
N THR A 99 3.77 12.96 47.89
CA THR A 99 3.97 14.33 48.38
C THR A 99 3.51 15.32 47.31
N PRO A 100 2.59 16.26 47.62
CA PRO A 100 2.17 17.31 46.70
C PRO A 100 3.10 18.52 46.82
N SER A 101 3.61 19.02 45.69
CA SER A 101 4.28 20.31 45.61
C SER A 101 3.29 21.38 45.17
N THR A 102 2.75 22.12 46.14
CA THR A 102 2.10 23.42 45.96
C THR A 102 3.14 24.54 45.92
N GLY A 103 2.98 25.46 44.96
CA GLY A 103 3.63 26.76 44.93
C GLY A 103 3.84 27.22 43.48
N SER A 104 3.63 28.46 43.07
CA SER A 104 3.13 29.66 43.72
C SER A 104 2.78 30.62 42.59
N THR A 105 1.76 31.42 42.84
CA THR A 105 1.29 32.56 42.06
C THR A 105 2.40 33.55 41.66
N ARG A 106 2.32 34.08 40.44
CA ARG A 106 2.71 35.47 40.16
C ARG A 106 1.74 36.10 39.17
N ALA A 107 0.94 37.02 39.71
CA ALA A 107 0.17 38.00 38.95
C ALA A 107 1.11 39.08 38.40
N GLY A 108 0.77 39.60 37.22
CA GLY A 108 1.40 40.76 36.61
C GLY A 108 0.58 41.18 35.39
N ALA A 109 -0.41 42.03 35.63
CA ALA A 109 -1.17 42.74 34.62
C ALA A 109 -0.52 44.12 34.39
N THR A 110 -0.50 44.57 33.12
CA THR A 110 -0.65 45.96 32.60
C THR A 110 -0.45 45.87 31.08
N ASP A 111 -1.49 46.00 30.24
CA ASP A 111 -2.11 47.21 29.68
C ASP A 111 -1.52 47.57 28.28
N PRO A 112 -2.22 48.31 27.38
CA PRO A 112 -2.40 47.86 26.00
C PRO A 112 -1.88 48.87 24.96
N GLY A 113 -1.89 48.45 23.70
CA GLY A 113 -2.00 49.33 22.55
C GLY A 113 -0.70 49.94 22.05
N THR A 114 -0.39 49.68 20.78
CA THR A 114 -0.23 50.73 19.75
C THR A 114 -0.14 50.08 18.37
N THR A 115 -1.12 50.46 17.53
CA THR A 115 -1.00 50.84 16.11
C THR A 115 -0.30 49.94 15.09
N ASN A 116 -1.15 49.48 14.17
CA ASN A 116 -0.90 49.36 12.73
C ASN A 116 0.15 50.34 12.19
N ASP A 117 1.11 49.82 11.44
CA ASP A 117 1.60 50.48 10.23
C ASP A 117 2.10 49.43 9.21
N PRO A 118 1.61 49.45 7.96
CA PRO A 118 2.15 48.62 6.88
C PRO A 118 3.44 49.25 6.33
N PRO A 119 4.48 48.46 6.02
CA PRO A 119 5.66 49.00 5.36
C PRO A 119 5.31 49.47 3.93
N SER A 120 5.62 50.74 3.67
CA SER A 120 5.55 51.38 2.36
C SER A 120 6.44 50.68 1.32
N PRO A 121 6.07 50.76 0.02
CA PRO A 121 6.80 50.14 -1.07
C PRO A 121 8.11 50.88 -1.40
N THR A 122 9.19 50.12 -1.52
CA THR A 122 10.50 50.58 -1.99
C THR A 122 10.44 50.98 -3.48
N PRO A 123 11.09 52.08 -3.91
CA PRO A 123 11.10 52.49 -5.32
C PRO A 123 12.11 51.72 -6.18
N GLY A 124 11.64 51.34 -7.38
CA GLY A 124 12.36 51.31 -8.67
C GLY A 124 13.82 50.86 -8.71
N VAL A 125 14.05 49.61 -9.11
CA VAL A 125 15.32 49.18 -9.71
C VAL A 125 15.09 49.01 -11.21
N THR A 126 15.68 49.91 -11.99
CA THR A 126 15.75 49.89 -13.45
C THR A 126 16.77 48.84 -13.90
N THR A 127 16.33 47.83 -14.63
CA THR A 127 17.19 46.82 -15.25
C THR A 127 17.80 47.36 -16.54
N PRO A 128 19.13 47.46 -16.70
CA PRO A 128 19.74 47.80 -17.97
C PRO A 128 19.69 46.62 -18.95
N SER A 129 19.37 46.91 -20.22
CA SER A 129 19.45 45.98 -21.35
C SER A 129 20.89 45.47 -21.55
N PRO A 130 21.11 44.17 -21.79
CA PRO A 130 22.42 43.71 -22.22
C PRO A 130 22.68 44.06 -23.68
N THR A 131 23.76 44.81 -23.91
CA THR A 131 24.36 45.06 -25.22
C THR A 131 25.09 43.80 -25.70
N SER A 132 24.62 43.20 -26.79
CA SER A 132 25.35 42.16 -27.52
C SER A 132 26.64 42.73 -28.11
N THR A 133 27.79 42.27 -27.61
CA THR A 133 29.10 42.54 -28.21
C THR A 133 29.62 41.22 -28.78
N SER A 134 29.58 41.09 -30.11
CA SER A 134 30.18 39.96 -30.82
C SER A 134 31.70 40.08 -30.79
N GLN A 135 32.37 39.27 -29.96
CA GLN A 135 33.81 39.01 -30.08
C GLN A 135 34.01 37.62 -30.70
N THR A 136 34.55 37.61 -31.92
CA THR A 136 35.01 36.40 -32.61
C THR A 136 36.34 35.98 -32.00
N ALA A 137 36.31 35.01 -31.08
CA ALA A 137 37.51 34.31 -30.62
C ALA A 137 37.72 33.04 -31.46
N THR A 138 38.87 32.95 -32.12
CA THR A 138 39.32 31.75 -32.82
C THR A 138 39.60 30.65 -31.81
N VAL A 139 38.67 29.72 -31.63
CA VAL A 139 38.84 28.56 -30.75
C VAL A 139 39.66 27.50 -31.47
N GLN A 140 40.85 27.23 -30.93
CA GLN A 140 41.67 26.07 -31.25
C GLN A 140 40.92 24.82 -30.80
N GLN A 141 40.50 23.97 -31.74
CA GLN A 141 39.71 22.76 -31.51
C GLN A 141 40.55 21.72 -30.73
N PRO A 142 40.26 21.45 -29.45
CA PRO A 142 40.91 20.36 -28.75
C PRO A 142 40.43 19.02 -29.32
N THR A 143 41.36 18.13 -29.61
CA THR A 143 41.08 16.75 -30.00
C THR A 143 40.21 16.08 -28.91
N PRO A 144 39.03 15.53 -29.23
CA PRO A 144 38.19 14.90 -28.23
C PRO A 144 38.91 13.67 -27.69
N ALA A 145 39.26 13.69 -26.41
CA ALA A 145 39.65 12.50 -25.69
C ALA A 145 38.48 11.51 -25.76
N THR A 146 38.69 10.37 -26.40
CA THR A 146 37.75 9.26 -26.41
C THR A 146 37.69 8.68 -25.00
N THR A 147 36.84 9.26 -24.15
CA THR A 147 36.46 8.66 -22.87
C THR A 147 35.68 7.40 -23.21
N ALA A 148 36.33 6.24 -23.09
CA ALA A 148 35.68 4.96 -23.22
C ALA A 148 34.52 4.94 -22.22
N VAL A 149 33.29 4.94 -22.71
CA VAL A 149 32.10 4.75 -21.87
C VAL A 149 32.27 3.36 -21.25
N PRO A 150 32.40 3.24 -19.92
CA PRO A 150 32.51 1.95 -19.28
C PRO A 150 31.22 1.20 -19.57
N THR A 151 31.29 0.19 -20.44
CA THR A 151 30.22 -0.78 -20.65
C THR A 151 30.03 -1.48 -19.31
N LYS A 152 28.96 -1.12 -18.56
CA LYS A 152 28.57 -1.83 -17.34
C LYS A 152 28.30 -3.29 -17.72
N SER A 153 29.24 -4.18 -17.42
CA SER A 153 28.99 -5.62 -17.45
C SER A 153 27.83 -5.90 -16.51
N VAL A 154 26.75 -6.45 -17.05
CA VAL A 154 25.64 -6.95 -16.25
C VAL A 154 26.16 -8.18 -15.52
N GLU A 155 26.63 -8.00 -14.29
CA GLU A 155 26.98 -9.13 -13.43
C GLU A 155 25.72 -9.97 -13.23
N ARG A 156 25.80 -11.25 -13.57
CA ARG A 156 24.73 -12.20 -13.27
C ARG A 156 24.67 -12.34 -11.75
N GLY A 157 23.49 -12.14 -11.16
CA GLY A 157 23.29 -12.29 -9.73
C GLY A 157 23.70 -13.69 -9.25
N THR A 158 24.17 -13.78 -8.00
CA THR A 158 24.49 -15.05 -7.36
C THR A 158 23.30 -15.49 -6.52
N GLN A 159 22.72 -16.64 -6.83
CA GLN A 159 21.64 -17.21 -6.02
C GLN A 159 22.14 -17.53 -4.61
N LEU A 160 21.39 -17.11 -3.59
CA LEU A 160 21.71 -17.46 -2.20
C LEU A 160 21.49 -18.96 -1.97
N SER A 161 22.44 -19.61 -1.29
CA SER A 161 22.24 -20.97 -0.79
C SER A 161 21.14 -20.99 0.28
N ALA A 162 20.55 -22.15 0.56
CA ALA A 162 19.53 -22.28 1.59
C ALA A 162 20.02 -21.83 2.99
N ALA A 163 21.30 -22.05 3.31
CA ALA A 163 21.89 -21.61 4.57
C ALA A 163 22.05 -20.08 4.62
N GLU A 164 22.54 -19.47 3.54
CA GLU A 164 22.62 -18.01 3.43
C GLU A 164 21.24 -17.38 3.48
N MET A 165 20.26 -17.96 2.81
CA MET A 165 18.87 -17.52 2.80
C MET A 165 18.30 -17.51 4.22
N LYS A 166 18.48 -18.60 4.97
CA LYS A 166 18.03 -18.71 6.36
C LYS A 166 18.66 -17.65 7.26
N GLU A 167 19.98 -17.46 7.14
CA GLU A 167 20.71 -16.48 7.96
C GLU A 167 20.33 -15.04 7.59
N TRP A 168 20.29 -14.74 6.30
CA TRP A 168 19.83 -13.45 5.77
C TRP A 168 18.44 -13.11 6.31
N SER A 169 17.51 -14.07 6.25
CA SER A 169 16.13 -13.88 6.68
C SER A 169 16.05 -13.61 8.19
N ARG A 170 16.81 -14.37 8.99
CA ARG A 170 16.92 -14.18 10.44
C ARG A 170 17.43 -12.79 10.80
N GLN A 171 18.49 -12.33 10.12
CA GLN A 171 19.09 -11.01 10.36
C GLN A 171 18.15 -9.88 9.98
N ALA A 172 17.52 -9.99 8.80
CA ALA A 172 16.54 -9.00 8.34
C ALA A 172 15.35 -8.90 9.30
N THR A 173 14.80 -10.02 9.77
CA THR A 173 13.70 -10.02 10.74
C THR A 173 14.11 -9.40 12.05
N ALA A 174 15.30 -9.70 12.56
CA ALA A 174 15.80 -9.09 13.78
C ALA A 174 15.96 -7.57 13.62
N ALA A 175 16.46 -7.10 12.47
CA ALA A 175 16.61 -5.68 12.17
C ALA A 175 15.25 -4.97 12.08
N GLU A 176 14.24 -5.58 11.46
CA GLU A 176 12.87 -5.05 11.39
C GLU A 176 12.17 -5.04 12.75
N GLN A 177 12.31 -6.09 13.54
CA GLN A 177 11.76 -6.17 14.89
C GLN A 177 12.33 -5.11 15.83
N ALA A 178 13.54 -4.63 15.56
CA ALA A 178 14.17 -3.53 16.30
C ALA A 178 13.64 -2.14 15.90
N LEU A 179 12.86 -2.02 14.82
CA LEU A 179 12.25 -0.76 14.42
C LEU A 179 11.04 -0.41 15.29
N THR A 180 10.98 0.85 15.69
CA THR A 180 9.87 1.46 16.46
C THR A 180 9.06 2.44 15.62
N SER A 181 9.68 2.98 14.56
CA SER A 181 9.03 3.83 13.58
C SER A 181 9.84 3.87 12.28
N LEU A 182 9.19 4.30 11.21
CA LEU A 182 9.83 4.57 9.92
C LEU A 182 9.10 5.72 9.21
N SER A 183 9.84 6.49 8.43
CA SER A 183 9.28 7.43 7.46
C SER A 183 9.90 7.17 6.10
N GLY A 184 9.12 7.39 5.05
CA GLY A 184 9.59 7.12 3.70
C GLY A 184 8.70 7.73 2.63
N THR A 185 9.11 7.49 1.40
CA THR A 185 8.35 7.80 0.19
C THR A 185 7.85 6.52 -0.45
N LEU A 186 6.72 6.65 -1.13
CA LEU A 186 6.05 5.57 -1.81
C LEU A 186 5.70 6.07 -3.20
N GLU A 187 6.05 5.31 -4.22
CA GLU A 187 5.77 5.60 -5.62
C GLU A 187 5.11 4.38 -6.22
N GLN A 188 4.07 4.58 -7.00
CA GLN A 188 3.40 3.53 -7.74
C GLN A 188 3.24 3.98 -9.18
N ASN A 189 3.63 3.12 -10.11
CA ASN A 189 3.49 3.31 -11.55
C ASN A 189 2.58 2.22 -12.10
N ASN A 190 1.48 2.61 -12.76
CA ASN A 190 0.53 1.69 -13.41
C ASN A 190 0.54 1.87 -14.94
N GLY A 191 1.69 2.19 -15.52
CA GLY A 191 1.87 2.52 -16.93
C GLY A 191 1.53 3.97 -17.22
N ALA A 192 0.24 4.30 -17.33
CA ALA A 192 -0.20 5.65 -17.73
C ALA A 192 -0.22 6.67 -16.58
N GLN A 193 -0.13 6.19 -15.34
CA GLN A 193 -0.24 7.02 -14.14
C GLN A 193 0.86 6.65 -13.16
N THR A 194 1.53 7.68 -12.65
CA THR A 194 2.39 7.58 -11.48
C THR A 194 1.70 8.31 -10.33
N THR A 195 1.55 7.63 -9.21
CA THR A 195 1.06 8.19 -7.95
C THR A 195 2.15 8.09 -6.92
N GLY A 196 2.30 9.10 -6.08
CA GLY A 196 3.35 9.18 -5.09
C GLY A 196 2.82 9.68 -3.76
N GLY A 197 3.59 9.43 -2.72
CA GLY A 197 3.24 9.85 -1.38
C GLY A 197 4.37 9.74 -0.38
N THR A 198 4.12 10.29 0.80
CA THR A 198 4.96 10.11 1.98
C THR A 198 4.20 9.24 2.98
N VAL A 199 4.92 8.40 3.72
CA VAL A 199 4.34 7.59 4.79
C VAL A 199 5.16 7.75 6.05
N GLN A 200 4.46 7.78 7.18
CA GLN A 200 5.02 7.57 8.50
C GLN A 200 4.35 6.33 9.10
N ARG A 201 5.13 5.47 9.76
CA ARG A 201 4.60 4.33 10.49
C ARG A 201 5.19 4.27 11.88
N LYS A 202 4.37 3.83 12.83
CA LYS A 202 4.78 3.37 14.14
C LYS A 202 4.74 1.84 14.14
N LEU A 203 5.80 1.22 14.66
CA LEU A 203 5.90 -0.23 14.75
C LEU A 203 6.05 -0.68 16.20
N ASP A 204 5.58 -1.89 16.47
CA ASP A 204 5.87 -2.66 17.67
C ASP A 204 6.37 -4.04 17.25
N LYS A 205 7.65 -4.34 17.49
CA LYS A 205 8.31 -5.58 17.08
C LYS A 205 8.11 -5.91 15.59
N GLY A 206 8.29 -4.90 14.72
CA GLY A 206 8.11 -5.04 13.28
C GLY A 206 6.66 -4.99 12.79
N ARG A 207 5.66 -5.06 13.69
CA ARG A 207 4.25 -4.93 13.32
C ARG A 207 3.83 -3.47 13.24
N ILE A 208 3.11 -3.08 12.18
CA ILE A 208 2.54 -1.74 12.04
C ILE A 208 1.39 -1.58 13.06
N VAL A 209 1.53 -0.63 13.98
CA VAL A 209 0.48 -0.30 14.97
C VAL A 209 -0.22 1.03 14.66
N ALA A 210 0.43 1.89 13.88
CA ALA A 210 -0.17 3.08 13.31
C ALA A 210 0.53 3.48 12.00
N SER A 211 -0.21 4.06 11.06
CA SER A 211 0.36 4.65 9.84
C SER A 211 -0.36 5.94 9.45
N ASP A 212 0.38 6.89 8.88
CA ASP A 212 -0.11 8.11 8.25
C ASP A 212 0.48 8.18 6.84
N TYR A 213 -0.37 7.97 5.85
CA TYR A 213 -0.03 8.01 4.44
C TYR A 213 -0.63 9.26 3.81
N ARG A 214 0.20 10.03 3.10
CA ARG A 214 -0.21 11.20 2.34
C ARG A 214 0.16 10.96 0.89
N SER A 215 -0.79 11.09 -0.02
CA SER A 215 -0.57 10.84 -1.43
C SER A 215 -1.25 11.88 -2.29
N GLU A 216 -0.83 11.94 -3.54
CA GLU A 216 -1.52 12.67 -4.59
C GLU A 216 -2.10 11.68 -5.60
N ILE A 217 -3.41 11.76 -5.84
CA ILE A 217 -4.13 10.91 -6.78
C ILE A 217 -4.71 11.82 -7.85
N ALA A 218 -4.15 11.75 -9.07
CA ALA A 218 -4.57 12.59 -10.20
C ALA A 218 -4.63 14.10 -9.86
N GLY A 219 -3.63 14.60 -9.12
CA GLY A 219 -3.59 16.02 -8.70
C GLY A 219 -4.40 16.35 -7.45
N VAL A 220 -5.08 15.37 -6.84
CA VAL A 220 -5.90 15.56 -5.64
C VAL A 220 -5.18 14.96 -4.43
N GLY A 221 -4.95 15.78 -3.41
CA GLY A 221 -4.38 15.33 -2.14
C GLY A 221 -5.32 14.37 -1.42
N ALA A 222 -4.76 13.25 -0.96
CA ALA A 222 -5.42 12.27 -0.12
C ALA A 222 -4.56 11.96 1.10
N ARG A 223 -5.20 11.70 2.24
CA ARG A 223 -4.53 11.27 3.46
C ARG A 223 -5.28 10.11 4.10
N THR A 224 -4.55 9.05 4.41
CA THR A 224 -5.06 7.85 5.06
C THR A 224 -4.33 7.63 6.36
N VAL A 225 -5.07 7.45 7.45
CA VAL A 225 -4.52 7.18 8.79
C VAL A 225 -5.03 5.83 9.27
N GLN A 226 -4.14 4.93 9.66
CA GLN A 226 -4.47 3.71 10.38
C GLN A 226 -4.04 3.86 11.84
N VAL A 227 -4.96 3.66 12.78
CA VAL A 227 -4.68 3.63 14.23
C VAL A 227 -5.67 2.65 14.87
N ASP A 228 -5.18 1.80 15.78
CA ASP A 228 -6.00 0.85 16.56
C ASP A 228 -6.91 -0.04 15.68
N GLY A 229 -6.38 -0.51 14.55
CA GLY A 229 -7.10 -1.34 13.58
C GLY A 229 -8.20 -0.63 12.79
N LYS A 230 -8.31 0.71 12.91
CA LYS A 230 -9.25 1.53 12.15
C LYS A 230 -8.52 2.30 11.08
N VAL A 231 -9.11 2.37 9.90
CA VAL A 231 -8.59 3.16 8.77
C VAL A 231 -9.50 4.36 8.55
N PHE A 232 -8.90 5.54 8.49
CA PHE A 232 -9.56 6.81 8.25
C PHE A 232 -9.00 7.44 6.98
N MET A 233 -9.86 8.06 6.18
CA MET A 233 -9.46 8.74 4.95
C MET A 233 -10.02 10.17 4.90
N THR A 234 -9.23 11.09 4.36
CA THR A 234 -9.59 12.47 4.03
C THR A 234 -8.87 12.90 2.75
N GLY A 235 -9.17 14.10 2.25
CA GLY A 235 -8.45 14.68 1.13
C GLY A 235 -8.83 16.13 0.90
N ASP A 236 -8.43 16.65 -0.25
CA ASP A 236 -8.80 17.98 -0.69
C ASP A 236 -10.26 18.04 -1.16
N GLY A 237 -10.76 19.25 -1.43
CA GLY A 237 -12.16 19.54 -1.77
C GLY A 237 -12.80 18.56 -2.76
N PRO A 238 -12.18 18.24 -3.91
CA PRO A 238 -12.74 17.28 -4.86
C PRO A 238 -12.95 15.88 -4.26
N LEU A 239 -11.94 15.34 -3.57
CA LEU A 239 -12.07 14.01 -2.95
C LEU A 239 -13.12 14.00 -1.83
N LEU A 240 -13.14 15.04 -1.00
CA LEU A 240 -14.15 15.18 0.06
C LEU A 240 -15.57 15.29 -0.52
N ALA A 241 -15.74 15.98 -1.64
CA ALA A 241 -17.03 16.07 -2.33
C ALA A 241 -17.51 14.70 -2.82
N GLU A 242 -16.61 13.88 -3.39
CA GLU A 242 -16.92 12.53 -3.83
C GLU A 242 -17.31 11.59 -2.68
N LEU A 243 -16.70 11.75 -1.51
CA LEU A 243 -17.07 10.97 -0.32
C LEU A 243 -18.49 11.25 0.18
N LYS A 244 -19.13 12.35 -0.25
CA LYS A 244 -20.52 12.72 0.12
C LYS A 244 -20.77 12.67 1.62
N LEU A 245 -19.83 13.19 2.41
CA LEU A 245 -19.92 13.16 3.86
C LEU A 245 -20.97 14.17 4.36
N PRO A 246 -21.68 13.89 5.47
CA PRO A 246 -22.56 14.86 6.10
C PRO A 246 -21.83 16.16 6.47
N ALA A 247 -22.58 17.26 6.56
CA ALA A 247 -22.02 18.56 6.93
C ALA A 247 -21.21 18.50 8.23
N GLY A 248 -20.03 19.14 8.23
CA GLY A 248 -19.10 19.15 9.36
C GLY A 248 -18.20 17.91 9.49
N LYS A 249 -18.37 16.90 8.63
CA LYS A 249 -17.49 15.73 8.57
C LYS A 249 -16.42 15.94 7.49
N THR A 250 -15.17 15.73 7.86
CA THR A 250 -14.01 15.86 6.96
C THR A 250 -13.17 14.59 6.91
N TRP A 251 -13.55 13.56 7.65
CA TRP A 251 -12.92 12.25 7.66
C TRP A 251 -13.97 11.17 7.51
N ALA A 252 -13.68 10.16 6.70
CA ALA A 252 -14.45 8.92 6.63
C ALA A 252 -13.68 7.82 7.36
N GLN A 253 -14.31 7.13 8.31
CA GLN A 253 -13.82 5.82 8.73
C GLN A 253 -14.23 4.80 7.66
N LEU A 254 -13.26 4.08 7.09
CA LEU A 254 -13.54 3.07 6.08
C LEU A 254 -14.13 1.82 6.74
N ARG A 255 -15.35 1.46 6.35
CA ARG A 255 -16.10 0.30 6.84
C ARG A 255 -16.88 -0.32 5.69
N ARG A 256 -16.84 -1.65 5.54
CA ARG A 256 -17.60 -2.37 4.50
C ARG A 256 -19.10 -2.24 4.69
N GLU A 257 -19.54 -2.09 5.95
CA GLU A 257 -20.94 -1.99 6.36
C GLU A 257 -21.47 -0.54 6.42
N SER A 258 -20.69 0.43 5.92
CA SER A 258 -21.10 1.84 5.86
C SER A 258 -22.40 2.00 5.05
N LYS A 259 -23.34 2.83 5.51
CA LYS A 259 -24.55 3.17 4.73
C LYS A 259 -24.25 4.17 3.63
N ASN A 260 -23.12 4.87 3.71
CA ASN A 260 -22.58 5.62 2.59
C ASN A 260 -21.90 4.63 1.63
N SER A 261 -22.50 4.45 0.45
CA SER A 261 -22.04 3.48 -0.55
C SER A 261 -20.65 3.77 -1.10
N VAL A 262 -20.24 5.05 -1.17
CA VAL A 262 -18.88 5.43 -1.62
C VAL A 262 -17.85 4.99 -0.59
N VAL A 263 -18.13 5.24 0.69
CA VAL A 263 -17.26 4.80 1.80
C VAL A 263 -17.18 3.27 1.87
N ALA A 264 -18.30 2.56 1.69
CA ALA A 264 -18.32 1.10 1.66
C ALA A 264 -17.50 0.53 0.48
N GLN A 265 -17.67 1.09 -0.72
CA GLN A 265 -16.90 0.69 -1.90
C GLN A 265 -15.39 0.95 -1.72
N LEU A 266 -15.03 2.10 -1.16
CA LEU A 266 -13.64 2.39 -0.80
C LEU A 266 -13.12 1.43 0.27
N ALA A 267 -13.94 1.05 1.25
CA ALA A 267 -13.52 0.09 2.27
C ALA A 267 -13.19 -1.28 1.66
N GLU A 268 -13.96 -1.75 0.68
CA GLU A 268 -13.68 -3.02 -0.01
C GLU A 268 -12.34 -3.02 -0.76
N SER A 269 -11.98 -1.90 -1.39
CA SER A 269 -10.70 -1.79 -2.08
C SER A 269 -9.54 -1.52 -1.13
N VAL A 270 -9.78 -0.75 -0.06
CA VAL A 270 -8.71 -0.22 0.80
C VAL A 270 -8.37 -1.13 1.96
N LEU A 271 -9.38 -1.62 2.69
CA LEU A 271 -9.16 -2.36 3.94
C LEU A 271 -8.32 -3.64 3.78
N PRO A 272 -8.45 -4.46 2.71
CA PRO A 272 -7.60 -5.63 2.55
C PRO A 272 -6.10 -5.31 2.64
N THR A 273 -5.67 -4.16 2.11
CA THR A 273 -4.28 -3.70 2.22
C THR A 273 -3.88 -3.43 3.67
N PHE A 274 -4.77 -2.87 4.48
CA PHE A 274 -4.46 -2.57 5.88
C PHE A 274 -4.60 -3.79 6.81
N GLU A 275 -5.53 -4.70 6.52
CA GLU A 275 -5.71 -5.96 7.25
C GLU A 275 -4.49 -6.88 7.11
N LEU A 276 -3.83 -6.81 5.95
CA LEU A 276 -2.61 -7.59 5.72
C LEU A 276 -1.37 -6.93 6.36
N ASN A 277 -1.35 -5.59 6.53
CA ASN A 277 -0.34 -4.90 7.34
C ASN A 277 -0.36 -5.32 8.82
N GLU A 278 -1.50 -5.81 9.31
CA GLU A 278 -1.62 -6.31 10.68
C GLU A 278 -1.06 -7.71 10.86
N SER A 279 -0.76 -8.43 9.77
CA SER A 279 -0.02 -9.68 9.84
C SER A 279 1.44 -9.39 10.17
N ASP A 280 2.02 -10.15 11.11
CA ASP A 280 3.33 -9.93 11.76
C ASP A 280 4.56 -9.90 10.81
N THR A 281 4.36 -9.88 9.49
CA THR A 281 5.41 -10.15 8.52
C THR A 281 5.48 -9.01 7.51
N PHE A 282 6.33 -8.02 7.80
CA PHE A 282 6.97 -7.30 6.72
C PHE A 282 7.71 -8.35 5.87
N LEU A 283 7.56 -8.26 4.56
CA LEU A 283 7.84 -9.26 3.52
C LEU A 283 9.27 -9.82 3.52
N LEU A 284 9.64 -10.55 4.54
CA LEU A 284 10.82 -11.38 4.47
C LEU A 284 10.40 -12.73 3.90
N PRO A 285 11.07 -13.23 2.84
CA PRO A 285 10.84 -14.54 2.22
C PRO A 285 11.19 -15.72 3.14
N GLN A 286 10.72 -15.67 4.39
CA GLN A 286 10.95 -16.64 5.45
C GLN A 286 10.34 -18.00 5.10
N GLU A 287 9.25 -18.05 4.32
CA GLU A 287 8.40 -19.26 4.26
C GLU A 287 7.88 -19.66 2.87
N VAL A 288 8.09 -18.86 1.82
CA VAL A 288 7.83 -19.28 0.43
C VAL A 288 9.16 -19.69 -0.19
N PRO A 289 9.27 -20.86 -0.87
CA PRO A 289 10.47 -21.24 -1.60
C PRO A 289 10.71 -20.31 -2.79
N ALA A 290 11.22 -19.11 -2.51
CA ALA A 290 11.58 -18.13 -3.52
C ALA A 290 13.09 -18.20 -3.78
N LYS A 291 13.46 -17.97 -5.04
CA LYS A 291 14.87 -17.83 -5.41
C LYS A 291 15.26 -16.38 -5.19
N VAL A 292 16.06 -16.15 -4.14
CA VAL A 292 16.68 -14.84 -3.90
C VAL A 292 18.06 -14.84 -4.54
N GLU A 293 18.29 -13.85 -5.40
CA GLU A 293 19.55 -13.60 -6.08
C GLU A 293 20.19 -12.34 -5.50
N ARG A 294 21.45 -12.44 -5.09
CA ARG A 294 22.27 -11.25 -4.78
C ARG A 294 22.75 -10.66 -6.09
N ILE A 295 22.23 -9.48 -6.44
CA ILE A 295 22.55 -8.80 -7.70
C ILE A 295 23.90 -8.08 -7.60
N GLY A 296 24.14 -7.38 -6.49
CA GLY A 296 25.39 -6.65 -6.30
C GLY A 296 25.31 -5.61 -5.19
N THR A 297 26.26 -4.70 -5.19
CA THR A 297 26.27 -3.56 -4.25
C THR A 297 25.95 -2.27 -5.00
N GLU A 298 25.13 -1.43 -4.39
CA GLU A 298 24.66 -0.16 -4.98
C GLU A 298 24.66 0.93 -3.91
N GLU A 299 24.88 2.18 -4.32
CA GLU A 299 24.72 3.32 -3.42
C GLU A 299 23.36 3.97 -3.66
N ILE A 300 22.55 4.10 -2.60
CA ILE A 300 21.26 4.79 -2.64
C ILE A 300 21.32 5.92 -1.63
N SER A 301 21.14 7.16 -2.12
CA SER A 301 21.15 8.36 -1.28
C SER A 301 22.40 8.45 -0.37
N GLY A 302 23.58 8.10 -0.91
CA GLY A 302 24.85 8.11 -0.17
C GLY A 302 25.07 6.93 0.78
N GLN A 303 24.15 5.97 0.84
CA GLN A 303 24.26 4.77 1.67
C GLN A 303 24.60 3.55 0.83
N GLN A 304 25.67 2.85 1.20
CA GLN A 304 26.02 1.57 0.58
C GLN A 304 24.94 0.53 0.92
N THR A 305 24.42 -0.12 -0.10
CA THR A 305 23.43 -1.19 0.01
C THR A 305 23.88 -2.43 -0.74
N THR A 306 23.31 -3.58 -0.38
CA THR A 306 23.33 -4.80 -1.19
C THR A 306 21.96 -4.96 -1.84
N HIS A 307 21.94 -5.04 -3.16
CA HIS A 307 20.75 -5.26 -3.97
C HIS A 307 20.53 -6.76 -4.15
N TYR A 308 19.30 -7.18 -3.88
CA TYR A 308 18.82 -8.53 -4.08
C TYR A 308 17.54 -8.50 -4.89
N ARG A 309 17.31 -9.58 -5.63
CA ARG A 309 16.10 -9.82 -6.41
C ARG A 309 15.45 -11.12 -5.99
N GLU A 310 14.15 -11.08 -5.83
CA GLU A 310 13.30 -12.24 -5.64
C GLU A 310 12.30 -12.30 -6.80
N THR A 311 12.17 -13.47 -7.41
CA THR A 311 11.07 -13.75 -8.34
C THR A 311 10.11 -14.69 -7.63
N ALA A 312 8.91 -14.19 -7.34
CA ALA A 312 7.93 -14.93 -6.57
C ALA A 312 7.18 -15.93 -7.46
N ASP A 313 7.01 -17.15 -6.94
CA ASP A 313 6.13 -18.14 -7.56
C ASP A 313 4.70 -17.90 -7.09
N LEU A 314 3.89 -17.36 -8.00
CA LEU A 314 2.50 -17.01 -7.71
C LEU A 314 1.66 -18.21 -7.28
N LYS A 315 1.96 -19.42 -7.79
CA LYS A 315 1.23 -20.63 -7.40
C LYS A 315 1.55 -21.03 -5.98
N LEU A 316 2.83 -20.90 -5.58
CA LEU A 316 3.23 -21.15 -4.20
C LEU A 316 2.65 -20.11 -3.25
N ILE A 317 2.56 -18.85 -3.69
CA ILE A 317 1.86 -17.80 -2.96
C ILE A 317 0.40 -18.18 -2.73
N GLU A 318 -0.33 -18.55 -3.79
CA GLU A 318 -1.75 -18.94 -3.73
C GLU A 318 -1.97 -20.14 -2.79
N GLN A 319 -1.09 -21.14 -2.89
CA GLN A 319 -1.13 -22.33 -2.04
C GLN A 319 -0.87 -21.99 -0.57
N ALA A 320 0.12 -21.13 -0.31
CA ALA A 320 0.43 -20.69 1.04
C ALA A 320 -0.73 -19.87 1.60
N SER A 321 -1.21 -18.88 0.84
CA SER A 321 -2.26 -17.94 1.24
C SER A 321 -3.63 -18.57 1.46
N GLY A 322 -3.87 -19.72 0.83
CA GLY A 322 -5.22 -20.26 0.67
C GLY A 322 -6.11 -19.39 -0.22
N SER A 323 -5.54 -18.39 -0.90
CA SER A 323 -6.24 -17.58 -1.90
C SER A 323 -6.17 -18.30 -3.24
N SER A 324 -7.33 -18.68 -3.78
CA SER A 324 -7.40 -19.11 -5.17
C SER A 324 -7.44 -17.90 -6.10
N GLY A 325 -6.60 -17.88 -7.13
CA GLY A 325 -6.82 -17.03 -8.31
C GLY A 325 -6.21 -15.64 -8.26
N LEU A 326 -4.98 -15.46 -7.80
CA LEU A 326 -4.22 -14.23 -8.10
C LEU A 326 -4.05 -14.05 -9.62
N GLU A 327 -3.83 -15.14 -10.35
CA GLU A 327 -3.80 -15.12 -11.82
C GLU A 327 -5.22 -14.89 -12.40
N GLN A 328 -6.24 -15.53 -11.84
CA GLN A 328 -7.60 -15.50 -12.39
C GLN A 328 -8.41 -14.24 -12.06
N VAL A 329 -8.20 -13.67 -10.86
CA VAL A 329 -8.95 -12.51 -10.34
C VAL A 329 -8.25 -11.21 -10.68
N ASN A 330 -6.91 -11.19 -10.58
CA ASN A 330 -6.13 -9.96 -10.75
C ASN A 330 -5.30 -9.95 -12.04
N GLY A 331 -5.31 -11.04 -12.81
CA GLY A 331 -4.56 -11.15 -14.06
C GLY A 331 -3.04 -11.15 -13.86
N ILE A 332 -2.53 -11.47 -12.67
CA ILE A 332 -1.09 -11.35 -12.40
C ILE A 332 -0.36 -12.59 -12.92
N THR A 333 0.65 -12.39 -13.75
CA THR A 333 1.44 -13.44 -14.41
C THR A 333 2.86 -13.55 -13.87
N SER A 334 3.40 -12.46 -13.31
CA SER A 334 4.72 -12.45 -12.67
C SER A 334 4.78 -11.38 -11.58
N LEU A 335 5.56 -11.66 -10.54
CA LEU A 335 5.87 -10.76 -9.43
C LEU A 335 7.37 -10.82 -9.15
N VAL A 336 8.06 -9.71 -9.39
CA VAL A 336 9.48 -9.53 -9.09
C VAL A 336 9.61 -8.51 -7.97
N ILE A 337 10.40 -8.82 -6.96
CA ILE A 337 10.64 -7.94 -5.82
C ILE A 337 12.15 -7.71 -5.74
N ASP A 338 12.56 -6.47 -5.92
CA ASP A 338 13.93 -6.01 -5.68
C ASP A 338 13.99 -5.35 -4.31
N PHE A 339 15.00 -5.68 -3.51
CA PHE A 339 15.23 -5.07 -2.20
C PHE A 339 16.69 -4.67 -2.03
N TRP A 340 16.88 -3.49 -1.43
CA TRP A 340 18.18 -2.92 -1.15
C TRP A 340 18.36 -2.85 0.36
N MET A 341 19.36 -3.57 0.85
CA MET A 341 19.63 -3.69 2.27
C MET A 341 20.89 -2.97 2.68
N LEU A 342 20.82 -2.27 3.81
CA LEU A 342 21.95 -1.68 4.50
C LEU A 342 22.85 -2.78 5.12
N PRO A 343 24.11 -2.47 5.47
CA PRO A 343 25.02 -3.42 6.10
C PRO A 343 24.53 -3.97 7.45
N ASP A 344 23.61 -3.27 8.12
CA ASP A 344 22.98 -3.70 9.37
C ASP A 344 21.68 -4.49 9.18
N HIS A 345 21.44 -4.95 7.95
CA HIS A 345 20.30 -5.77 7.54
C HIS A 345 18.93 -5.07 7.59
N ARG A 346 18.90 -3.75 7.72
CA ARG A 346 17.66 -2.98 7.46
C ARG A 346 17.46 -2.79 5.97
N TRP A 347 16.22 -2.91 5.52
CA TRP A 347 15.85 -2.62 4.14
C TRP A 347 15.71 -1.09 3.96
N LEU A 348 16.38 -0.54 2.95
CA LEU A 348 16.34 0.88 2.61
C LEU A 348 15.32 1.17 1.51
N ARG A 349 15.21 0.27 0.53
CA ARG A 349 14.27 0.38 -0.59
C ARG A 349 13.75 -0.99 -0.96
N THR A 350 12.49 -1.03 -1.39
CA THR A 350 11.89 -2.18 -2.05
C THR A 350 11.16 -1.71 -3.29
N THR A 351 11.38 -2.39 -4.41
CA THR A 351 10.65 -2.18 -5.66
C THR A 351 9.99 -3.50 -6.04
N GLN A 352 8.67 -3.48 -6.16
CA GLN A 352 7.89 -4.57 -6.65
C GLN A 352 7.48 -4.27 -8.10
N THR A 353 7.64 -5.23 -8.98
CA THR A 353 7.15 -5.17 -10.35
C THR A 353 6.20 -6.34 -10.59
N THR A 354 4.96 -6.02 -10.90
CA THR A 354 3.90 -6.96 -11.23
C THR A 354 3.66 -6.90 -12.73
N THR A 355 3.68 -8.05 -13.41
CA THR A 355 3.26 -8.17 -14.81
C THR A 355 1.86 -8.77 -14.88
N LEU A 356 0.96 -8.10 -15.57
CA LEU A 356 -0.43 -8.51 -15.80
C LEU A 356 -0.58 -9.26 -17.13
N THR A 357 -1.67 -9.99 -17.28
CA THR A 357 -2.13 -10.61 -18.52
C THR A 357 -2.20 -9.54 -19.61
N GLY A 358 -1.63 -9.83 -20.78
CA GLY A 358 -1.46 -8.85 -21.85
C GLY A 358 -0.16 -8.04 -21.77
N GLY A 359 0.72 -8.34 -20.80
CA GLY A 359 2.08 -7.78 -20.71
C GLY A 359 2.16 -6.39 -20.09
N GLN A 360 1.04 -5.86 -19.57
CA GLN A 360 1.06 -4.60 -18.82
C GLN A 360 1.86 -4.78 -17.54
N GLN A 361 2.65 -3.76 -17.17
CA GLN A 361 3.43 -3.76 -15.95
C GLN A 361 2.93 -2.68 -15.00
N SER A 362 2.89 -3.02 -13.71
CA SER A 362 2.70 -2.09 -12.61
C SER A 362 3.89 -2.24 -11.67
N SER A 363 4.39 -1.14 -11.12
CA SER A 363 5.42 -1.17 -10.11
C SER A 363 5.04 -0.35 -8.89
N PHE A 364 5.55 -0.78 -7.74
CA PHE A 364 5.44 -0.12 -6.46
C PHE A 364 6.85 -0.01 -5.89
N THR A 365 7.29 1.19 -5.55
CA THR A 365 8.57 1.44 -4.89
C THR A 365 8.32 2.11 -3.56
N PHE A 366 8.89 1.56 -2.51
CA PHE A 366 8.95 2.21 -1.21
C PHE A 366 10.40 2.44 -0.83
N THR A 367 10.73 3.67 -0.43
CA THR A 367 12.07 4.07 0.03
C THR A 367 11.96 4.60 1.45
N VAL A 368 12.76 4.06 2.36
CA VAL A 368 12.89 4.57 3.73
C VAL A 368 13.80 5.80 3.73
N ASP A 369 13.28 6.91 4.24
CA ASP A 369 14.06 8.13 4.43
C ASP A 369 14.69 8.19 5.83
N ALA A 370 13.97 7.68 6.84
CA ALA A 370 14.47 7.62 8.21
C ALA A 370 13.94 6.41 8.99
N PHE A 371 14.82 5.82 9.80
CA PHE A 371 14.51 4.75 10.74
C PHE A 371 14.43 5.29 12.17
N ASN A 372 13.47 4.82 12.94
CA ASN A 372 13.19 5.27 14.30
C ASN A 372 13.01 6.80 14.48
N PRO A 373 12.41 7.56 13.52
CA PRO A 373 12.11 8.97 13.78
C PRO A 373 11.02 9.11 14.86
N PRO A 374 11.04 10.15 15.70
CA PRO A 374 9.92 10.42 16.60
C PRO A 374 8.66 10.72 15.75
N VAL A 375 7.63 9.88 15.87
CA VAL A 375 6.35 10.03 15.15
C VAL A 375 5.18 10.02 16.12
N SER A 376 4.21 10.90 15.87
CA SER A 376 2.95 10.97 16.62
C SER A 376 1.79 10.82 15.64
N ILE A 377 1.27 9.60 15.53
CA ILE A 377 0.14 9.27 14.67
C ILE A 377 -1.06 9.01 15.58
N THR A 378 -2.10 9.82 15.45
CA THR A 378 -3.33 9.74 16.26
C THR A 378 -4.54 9.64 15.35
N ALA A 379 -5.60 9.00 15.84
CA ALA A 379 -6.88 9.01 15.15
C ALA A 379 -7.38 10.45 14.95
N PRO A 380 -8.15 10.73 13.87
CA PRO A 380 -8.77 12.03 13.68
C PRO A 380 -9.75 12.39 14.80
N PRO A 381 -10.05 13.69 15.03
CA PRO A 381 -11.05 14.10 16.02
C PRO A 381 -12.41 13.48 15.73
N ALA A 382 -13.03 12.81 16.71
CA ALA A 382 -14.30 12.09 16.53
C ALA A 382 -15.43 12.96 15.95
N ALA A 383 -15.46 14.26 16.31
CA ALA A 383 -16.44 15.20 15.78
C ALA A 383 -16.35 15.35 14.24
N ALA A 384 -15.16 15.20 13.66
CA ALA A 384 -14.90 15.32 12.23
C ALA A 384 -15.05 13.99 11.45
N VAL A 385 -15.21 12.87 12.16
CA VAL A 385 -15.29 11.52 11.56
C VAL A 385 -16.74 11.13 11.28
N TYR A 386 -16.97 10.58 10.09
CA TYR A 386 -18.14 9.81 9.69
C TYR A 386 -17.87 8.31 9.90
N SER A 387 -18.74 7.59 10.63
CA SER A 387 -18.49 6.20 11.07
C SER A 387 -19.77 5.39 11.35
N ASP A 388 -20.76 5.48 10.49
CA ASP A 388 -22.09 4.87 10.69
C ASP A 388 -22.13 3.34 10.67
#